data_AF-A0A257QGM2-F1
#
_entry.id   AF-A0A257QGM2-F1
#
_cell.length_a   1.000
_cell.length_b   1.000
_cell.length_c   1.000
_cell.angle_alpha   90.00
_cell.angle_beta   90.00
_cell.angle_gamma   90.00
#
_symmetry.space_group_name_H-M   'P 1'
#
loop_
_entity.id
_entity.type
_entity.pdbx_description
1 polymer ?
#
loop_
_entity_poly.entity_id
_entity_poly.type
_entity_poly.pdbx_seq_one_letter_code
_entity_poly.pdbx_strand_id
1 'polypeptide(L)'
;MYEAASVNVFVVTQKSPEIVLKGIAASPGVAYGHAWLVRHADLEVLRRKVAIEDSAAELDRFEQALVATRTEIVGLKNQVAKHLGEPEAQIFEAHLLVLEDRALIDESIRRHQETLDAIDYCFKTVAQEYLDAFSKINDEYIRERAADIRDVTRRVLQKLTGAVTYPIEEAFGPAVLVSDLLTPSDTTQFGQQSIAALVTSAATRTSHALIMARTLGIPAVVGVRRCVQLIPNSVEVIVDGHRGLVFLNPSEQTQARYTKTLQALKAKATPVSPRHQLADGAAYTLLANIDGPEGIVRSKMAGAQGVGLFRSEMVFLKERGFPSETQQFEVYKHMVQAMSDEPLVIRTLDLGGDKPLLHAGYFENNPLMGLRGIRFCLAHPVIFKQQLRAILRASLFGDIRIMFPFVSTVSELEQALAILQECKDQLLLEGVKLKAHVPVGVMIEVPSAAIRVADFCKRCDFIS
;
A
#
# COMPACT_ATOMS: atom_id res chain seq x y z
N MET A 1 36.22 32.41 -9.26
CA MET A 1 35.96 32.29 -7.81
C MET A 1 34.51 31.88 -7.63
N TYR A 2 34.25 30.57 -7.60
CA TYR A 2 33.00 30.03 -7.09
C TYR A 2 33.37 29.29 -5.81
N GLU A 3 32.89 29.81 -4.68
CA GLU A 3 33.13 29.26 -3.35
C GLU A 3 32.68 27.80 -3.30
N ALA A 4 33.62 26.92 -2.96
CA ALA A 4 33.31 25.59 -2.50
C ALA A 4 32.49 25.73 -1.21
N ALA A 5 31.20 25.42 -1.28
CA ALA A 5 30.36 25.30 -0.09
C ALA A 5 30.97 24.19 0.79
N SER A 6 31.66 24.61 1.85
CA SER A 6 32.25 23.76 2.87
C SER A 6 31.18 22.90 3.52
N VAL A 7 31.15 21.62 3.16
CA VAL A 7 30.27 20.61 3.73
C VAL A 7 30.83 20.20 5.09
N ASN A 8 30.28 20.75 6.17
CA ASN A 8 30.57 20.27 7.52
C ASN A 8 29.93 18.88 7.70
N VAL A 9 30.75 17.84 7.59
CA VAL A 9 30.38 16.46 7.93
C VAL A 9 30.53 16.32 9.45
N PHE A 10 29.42 16.34 10.18
CA PHE A 10 29.42 16.07 11.61
C PHE A 10 29.44 14.56 11.83
N VAL A 11 30.55 14.03 12.37
CA VAL A 11 30.61 12.65 12.83
C VAL A 11 29.95 12.60 14.20
N VAL A 12 28.71 12.10 14.24
CA VAL A 12 27.97 11.91 15.49
C VAL A 12 28.55 10.69 16.20
N THR A 13 28.85 10.84 17.48
CA THR A 13 29.25 9.75 18.40
C THR A 13 28.20 9.61 19.50
N GLN A 14 28.20 8.51 20.26
CA GLN A 14 27.27 8.28 21.38
C GLN A 14 27.29 9.39 22.48
N LYS A 15 28.25 10.33 22.45
CA LYS A 15 28.34 11.49 23.37
C LYS A 15 28.10 12.84 22.71
N SER A 16 27.55 12.88 21.50
CA SER A 16 27.29 14.11 20.75
C SER A 16 25.98 14.79 21.18
N PRO A 17 25.86 16.12 21.07
CA PRO A 17 24.62 16.85 21.38
C PRO A 17 23.45 16.35 20.53
N GLU A 18 22.21 16.56 21.02
CA GLU A 18 20.99 16.19 20.30
C GLU A 18 20.98 16.81 18.89
N ILE A 19 20.78 15.98 17.88
CA ILE A 19 20.65 16.41 16.48
C ILE A 19 19.26 16.07 15.98
N VAL A 20 18.61 17.04 15.36
CA VAL A 20 17.29 16.87 14.77
C VAL A 20 17.42 16.86 13.25
N LEU A 21 17.10 15.72 12.64
CA LEU A 21 16.97 15.57 11.20
C LEU A 21 15.50 15.71 10.81
N LYS A 22 15.25 16.39 9.69
CA LYS A 22 13.92 16.61 9.15
C LYS A 22 13.76 15.89 7.82
N GLY A 23 12.67 15.14 7.70
CA GLY A 23 12.24 14.49 6.47
C GLY A 23 10.76 14.72 6.22
N ILE A 24 10.16 13.77 5.52
CA ILE A 24 8.74 13.73 5.16
C ILE A 24 8.08 12.65 6.01
N ALA A 25 7.00 13.01 6.69
CA ALA A 25 6.15 12.07 7.42
C ALA A 25 5.55 11.04 6.44
N ALA A 26 5.90 9.77 6.62
CA ALA A 26 5.52 8.70 5.71
C ALA A 26 4.49 7.75 6.35
N SER A 27 4.79 7.27 7.56
CA SER A 27 3.87 6.45 8.36
C SER A 27 3.75 7.04 9.75
N PRO A 28 2.52 7.30 10.24
CA PRO A 28 2.29 7.94 11.54
C PRO A 28 2.73 7.03 12.69
N GLY A 29 3.04 7.65 13.83
CA GLY A 29 3.48 6.98 15.05
C GLY A 29 4.72 7.62 15.64
N VAL A 30 5.10 7.17 16.83
CA VAL A 30 6.37 7.53 17.48
C VAL A 30 7.06 6.24 17.90
N ALA A 31 8.36 6.17 17.72
CA ALA A 31 9.16 5.03 18.17
C ALA A 31 10.50 5.47 18.72
N TYR A 32 11.00 4.68 19.66
CA TYR A 32 12.31 4.81 20.28
C TYR A 32 13.10 3.52 20.02
N GLY A 33 14.36 3.65 19.64
CA GLY A 33 15.21 2.50 19.40
C GLY A 33 16.63 2.88 19.04
N HIS A 34 17.43 1.87 18.73
CA HIS A 34 18.81 2.08 18.26
C HIS A 34 18.83 2.08 16.73
N ALA A 35 19.59 3.00 16.14
CA ALA A 35 19.79 3.05 14.70
C ALA A 35 20.47 1.77 14.22
N TRP A 36 19.85 1.09 13.26
CA TRP A 36 20.43 -0.03 12.55
C TRP A 36 20.63 0.35 11.09
N LEU A 37 21.89 0.52 10.70
CA LEU A 37 22.23 0.95 9.35
C LEU A 37 22.25 -0.23 8.38
N VAL A 38 21.38 -0.15 7.39
CA VAL A 38 21.39 -1.05 6.24
C VAL A 38 22.16 -0.37 5.13
N ARG A 39 23.29 -0.97 4.75
CA ARG A 39 24.06 -0.56 3.57
C ARG A 39 23.94 -1.65 2.52
N HIS A 40 23.56 -1.27 1.31
CA HIS A 40 23.68 -2.16 0.17
C HIS A 40 25.14 -2.13 -0.30
N ALA A 41 25.91 -3.15 0.09
CA ALA A 41 27.15 -3.44 -0.62
C ALA A 41 26.80 -4.19 -1.91
N ASP A 42 27.47 -3.84 -3.02
CA ASP A 42 27.40 -4.65 -4.22
C ASP A 42 28.01 -6.02 -3.93
N LEU A 43 27.32 -7.08 -4.33
CA LEU A 43 27.84 -8.44 -4.19
C LEU A 43 29.05 -8.59 -5.11
N GLU A 44 30.24 -8.69 -4.52
CA GLU A 44 31.43 -9.05 -5.28
C GLU A 44 31.35 -10.53 -5.67
N VAL A 45 31.32 -10.77 -6.99
CA VAL A 45 31.35 -12.11 -7.57
C VAL A 45 32.67 -12.22 -8.32
N LEU A 46 33.53 -13.12 -7.86
CA LEU A 46 34.83 -13.34 -8.47
C LEU A 46 34.66 -14.10 -9.79
N ARG A 47 35.40 -13.68 -10.81
CA ARG A 47 35.48 -14.42 -12.07
C ARG A 47 36.26 -15.71 -11.83
N ARG A 48 35.57 -16.86 -11.88
CA ARG A 48 36.18 -18.19 -11.81
C ARG A 48 35.82 -19.01 -13.04
N LYS A 49 36.75 -19.85 -13.49
CA LYS A 49 36.50 -20.85 -14.51
C LYS A 49 35.85 -22.09 -13.90
N VAL A 50 35.02 -22.75 -14.68
CA VAL A 50 34.33 -24.00 -14.33
C VAL A 50 34.78 -25.08 -15.31
N ALA A 51 34.95 -26.31 -14.83
CA ALA A 51 35.26 -27.44 -15.70
C ALA A 51 34.05 -27.75 -16.59
N ILE A 52 34.28 -28.25 -17.81
CA ILE A 52 33.19 -28.58 -18.76
C ILE A 52 32.20 -29.57 -18.15
N GLU A 53 32.71 -30.53 -17.38
CA GLU A 53 31.93 -31.54 -16.66
C GLU A 53 31.01 -30.96 -15.58
N ASP A 54 31.36 -29.81 -14.98
CA ASP A 54 30.55 -29.12 -13.97
C ASP A 54 29.58 -28.08 -14.57
N SER A 55 29.62 -27.87 -15.90
CA SER A 55 28.77 -26.87 -16.57
C SER A 55 27.29 -27.14 -16.37
N ALA A 56 26.86 -28.40 -16.47
CA ALA A 56 25.47 -28.77 -16.22
C ALA A 56 25.03 -28.46 -14.78
N ALA A 57 25.90 -28.70 -13.79
CA ALA A 57 25.62 -28.41 -12.39
C ALA A 57 25.50 -26.91 -12.10
N GLU A 58 26.27 -26.06 -12.80
CA GLU A 58 26.11 -24.61 -12.71
C GLU A 58 24.78 -24.13 -13.30
N LEU A 59 24.32 -24.71 -14.41
CA LEU A 59 23.03 -24.38 -15.01
C LEU A 59 21.86 -24.79 -14.08
N ASP A 60 21.93 -25.99 -13.49
CA ASP A 60 20.95 -26.45 -12.50
C ASP A 60 20.94 -25.52 -11.25
N ARG A 61 22.12 -25.12 -10.76
CA ARG A 61 22.24 -24.16 -9.65
C ARG A 61 21.58 -22.83 -9.97
N PHE A 62 21.71 -22.36 -11.22
CA PHE A 62 21.08 -21.14 -11.68
C PHE A 62 19.55 -21.26 -11.76
N GLU A 63 19.04 -22.34 -12.33
CA GLU A 63 17.61 -22.60 -12.36
C GLU A 63 17.01 -22.66 -10.94
N GLN A 64 17.67 -23.36 -10.01
CA GLN A 64 17.26 -23.41 -8.61
C GLN A 64 17.24 -22.02 -7.96
N ALA A 65 18.24 -21.18 -8.24
CA ALA A 65 18.28 -19.80 -7.74
C ALA A 65 17.13 -18.94 -8.30
N LEU A 66 16.79 -19.08 -9.58
CA LEU A 66 15.66 -18.40 -10.20
C LEU A 66 14.33 -18.85 -9.60
N VAL A 67 14.12 -20.17 -9.43
CA VAL A 67 12.91 -20.73 -8.81
C VAL A 67 12.77 -20.27 -7.36
N ALA A 68 13.84 -20.33 -6.56
CA ALA A 68 13.81 -19.87 -5.17
C ALA A 68 13.47 -18.37 -5.08
N THR A 69 14.04 -17.56 -5.98
CA THR A 69 13.76 -16.11 -6.06
C THR A 69 12.31 -15.85 -6.47
N ARG A 70 11.76 -16.62 -7.41
CA ARG A 70 10.35 -16.54 -7.82
C ARG A 70 9.42 -16.82 -6.65
N THR A 71 9.65 -17.91 -5.92
CA THR A 71 8.83 -18.28 -4.76
C THR A 71 8.85 -17.19 -3.69
N GLU A 72 10.01 -16.58 -3.46
CA GLU A 72 10.15 -15.46 -2.52
C GLU A 72 9.34 -14.22 -2.96
N ILE A 73 9.47 -13.80 -4.22
CA ILE A 73 8.75 -12.64 -4.77
C ILE A 73 7.23 -12.88 -4.74
N VAL A 74 6.76 -14.08 -5.09
CA VAL A 74 5.33 -14.43 -5.02
C VAL A 74 4.84 -14.41 -3.58
N GLY A 75 5.62 -14.91 -2.63
CA GLY A 75 5.29 -14.86 -1.20
C GLY A 75 5.12 -13.42 -0.71
N LEU A 76 6.06 -12.54 -1.07
CA LEU A 76 6.00 -11.11 -0.77
C LEU A 76 4.78 -10.43 -1.39
N LYS A 77 4.52 -10.67 -2.68
CA LYS A 77 3.34 -10.15 -3.38
C LYS A 77 2.07 -10.48 -2.61
N ASN A 78 1.89 -11.75 -2.24
CA ASN A 78 0.69 -12.20 -1.53
C ASN A 78 0.56 -11.57 -0.14
N GLN A 79 1.67 -11.37 0.58
CA GLN A 79 1.65 -10.69 1.88
C GLN A 79 1.23 -9.22 1.73
N VAL A 80 1.83 -8.50 0.79
CA VAL A 80 1.48 -7.09 0.54
C VAL A 80 0.04 -6.96 0.05
N ALA A 81 -0.40 -7.83 -0.86
CA ALA A 81 -1.79 -7.86 -1.34
C ALA A 81 -2.79 -8.05 -0.19
N LYS A 82 -2.46 -8.92 0.78
CA LYS A 82 -3.31 -9.19 1.94
C LYS A 82 -3.35 -8.02 2.94
N HIS A 83 -2.25 -7.31 3.14
CA HIS A 83 -2.13 -6.29 4.19
C HIS A 83 -2.46 -4.87 3.70
N LEU A 84 -2.13 -4.54 2.45
CA LEU A 84 -2.26 -3.20 1.88
C LEU A 84 -3.19 -3.13 0.68
N GLY A 85 -3.40 -4.24 -0.03
CA GLY A 85 -4.23 -4.31 -1.23
C GLY A 85 -3.43 -4.74 -2.46
N GLU A 86 -4.15 -5.20 -3.48
CA GLU A 86 -3.58 -5.61 -4.76
C GLU A 86 -2.83 -4.49 -5.51
N PRO A 87 -3.29 -3.22 -5.52
CA PRO A 87 -2.58 -2.13 -6.22
C PRO A 87 -1.14 -1.96 -5.72
N GLU A 88 -0.93 -2.04 -4.40
CA GLU A 88 0.38 -1.94 -3.76
C GLU A 88 1.26 -3.16 -4.04
N ALA A 89 0.66 -4.31 -4.36
CA ALA A 89 1.35 -5.55 -4.71
C ALA A 89 1.75 -5.65 -6.19
N GLN A 90 1.21 -4.79 -7.07
CA GLN A 90 1.52 -4.79 -8.51
C GLN A 90 3.00 -4.56 -8.81
N ILE A 91 3.72 -3.90 -7.90
CA ILE A 91 5.16 -3.66 -8.05
C ILE A 91 5.96 -4.98 -8.16
N PHE A 92 5.48 -6.05 -7.52
CA PHE A 92 6.10 -7.37 -7.61
C PHE A 92 5.85 -8.06 -8.97
N GLU A 93 4.86 -7.62 -9.75
CA GLU A 93 4.67 -8.13 -11.11
C GLU A 93 5.80 -7.66 -12.02
N ALA A 94 6.27 -6.42 -11.86
CA ALA A 94 7.46 -5.95 -12.57
C ALA A 94 8.70 -6.78 -12.21
N HIS A 95 8.85 -7.17 -10.94
CA HIS A 95 9.95 -8.04 -10.49
C HIS A 95 9.87 -9.43 -11.11
N LEU A 96 8.68 -10.02 -11.19
CA LEU A 96 8.47 -11.32 -11.83
C LEU A 96 8.76 -11.25 -13.34
N LEU A 97 8.34 -10.18 -14.02
CA LEU A 97 8.63 -9.99 -15.44
C LEU A 97 10.13 -9.90 -15.71
N VAL A 98 10.89 -9.22 -14.85
CA VAL A 98 12.36 -9.18 -14.95
C VAL A 98 12.97 -10.56 -14.71
N LEU A 99 12.50 -11.27 -13.68
CA LEU A 99 12.99 -12.61 -13.36
C LEU A 99 12.70 -13.63 -14.46
N GLU A 100 11.64 -13.41 -15.24
CA GLU A 100 11.21 -14.27 -16.36
C GLU A 100 11.77 -13.84 -17.71
N ASP A 101 12.58 -12.78 -17.76
CA ASP A 101 13.12 -12.25 -19.01
C ASP A 101 14.11 -13.24 -19.64
N ARG A 102 13.67 -13.88 -20.72
CA ARG A 102 14.50 -14.82 -21.48
C ARG A 102 15.74 -14.19 -22.07
N ALA A 103 15.72 -12.90 -22.42
CA ALA A 103 16.89 -12.25 -22.97
C ALA A 103 18.03 -12.16 -21.93
N LEU A 104 17.69 -11.96 -20.65
CA LEU A 104 18.66 -11.96 -19.55
C LEU A 104 19.14 -13.39 -19.23
N ILE A 105 18.22 -14.34 -19.14
CA ILE A 105 18.50 -15.74 -18.80
C ILE A 105 19.33 -16.42 -19.89
N ASP A 106 18.86 -16.39 -21.14
CA ASP A 106 19.48 -17.10 -22.27
C ASP A 106 20.86 -16.52 -22.57
N GLU A 107 21.05 -15.20 -22.46
CA GLU A 107 22.36 -14.57 -22.62
C GLU A 107 23.34 -14.99 -21.52
N SER A 108 22.88 -15.11 -20.28
CA SER A 108 23.70 -15.58 -19.16
C SER A 108 24.15 -17.03 -19.36
N ILE A 109 23.24 -17.90 -19.82
CA ILE A 109 23.52 -19.30 -20.16
C ILE A 109 24.49 -19.38 -21.34
N ARG A 110 24.27 -18.60 -22.40
CA ARG A 110 25.13 -18.55 -23.58
C ARG A 110 26.56 -18.15 -23.20
N ARG A 111 26.72 -17.08 -22.41
CA ARG A 111 28.04 -16.64 -21.93
C ARG A 111 28.74 -17.71 -21.10
N HIS A 112 28.02 -18.41 -20.24
CA HIS A 112 28.58 -19.52 -19.46
C HIS A 112 29.06 -20.66 -20.38
N GLN A 113 28.26 -21.06 -21.37
CA GLN A 113 28.62 -22.13 -22.31
C GLN A 113 29.80 -21.76 -23.22
N GLU A 114 29.88 -20.51 -23.69
CA GLU A 114 30.96 -20.03 -24.56
C GLU A 114 32.29 -19.85 -23.80
N THR A 115 32.24 -19.37 -22.56
CA THR A 115 33.44 -18.96 -21.82
C THR A 115 33.87 -19.94 -20.73
N LEU A 116 32.96 -20.78 -20.24
CA LEU A 116 33.11 -21.60 -19.03
C LEU A 116 33.44 -20.76 -17.78
N ASP A 117 33.04 -19.49 -17.74
CA ASP A 117 33.03 -18.69 -16.51
C ASP A 117 31.81 -19.11 -15.64
N ALA A 118 31.92 -19.05 -14.32
CA ALA A 118 30.82 -19.42 -13.43
C ALA A 118 29.53 -18.61 -13.67
N ILE A 119 28.38 -19.26 -13.46
CA ILE A 119 27.08 -18.70 -13.89
C ILE A 119 26.70 -17.43 -13.13
N ASP A 120 27.14 -17.30 -11.87
CA ASP A 120 26.98 -16.09 -11.05
C ASP A 120 27.72 -14.89 -11.65
N TYR A 121 28.95 -15.10 -12.12
CA TYR A 121 29.73 -14.07 -12.80
C TYR A 121 29.10 -13.68 -14.15
N CYS A 122 28.68 -14.67 -14.94
CA CYS A 122 28.00 -14.43 -16.22
C CYS A 122 26.71 -13.63 -16.01
N PHE A 123 25.83 -14.07 -15.10
CA PHE A 123 24.58 -13.39 -14.78
C PHE A 123 24.80 -11.96 -14.27
N LYS A 124 25.75 -11.75 -13.35
CA LYS A 124 26.12 -10.41 -12.88
C LYS A 124 26.56 -9.50 -14.03
N THR A 125 27.40 -10.01 -14.93
CA THR A 125 27.94 -9.24 -16.05
C THR A 125 26.84 -8.82 -17.01
N VAL A 126 25.97 -9.76 -17.41
CA VAL A 126 24.85 -9.45 -18.31
C VAL A 126 23.88 -8.47 -17.65
N ALA A 127 23.50 -8.69 -16.39
CA ALA A 127 22.63 -7.76 -15.67
C ALA A 127 23.23 -6.35 -15.57
N GLN A 128 24.54 -6.22 -15.36
CA GLN A 128 25.22 -4.94 -15.31
C GLN A 128 25.18 -4.21 -16.66
N GLU A 129 25.37 -4.93 -17.77
CA GLU A 129 25.27 -4.34 -19.12
C GLU A 129 23.87 -3.76 -19.40
N TYR A 130 22.82 -4.46 -18.97
CA TYR A 130 21.44 -3.95 -19.04
C TYR A 130 21.26 -2.70 -18.16
N LEU A 131 21.71 -2.74 -16.90
CA LEU A 131 21.63 -1.59 -15.99
C LEU A 131 22.37 -0.37 -16.54
N ASP A 132 23.55 -0.56 -17.13
CA ASP A 132 24.34 0.51 -17.75
C ASP A 132 23.63 1.09 -18.97
N ALA A 133 22.99 0.25 -19.79
CA ALA A 133 22.18 0.70 -20.92
C ALA A 133 20.97 1.54 -20.46
N PHE A 134 20.24 1.10 -19.43
CA PHE A 134 19.10 1.84 -18.87
C PHE A 134 19.51 3.15 -18.20
N SER A 135 20.68 3.20 -17.54
CA SER A 135 21.18 4.41 -16.87
C SER A 135 21.42 5.60 -17.80
N LYS A 136 21.64 5.32 -19.10
CA LYS A 136 21.84 6.34 -20.14
C LYS A 136 20.56 7.01 -20.61
N ILE A 137 19.39 6.46 -20.24
CA ILE A 137 18.09 6.97 -20.64
C ILE A 137 17.53 7.83 -19.50
N ASN A 138 17.34 9.12 -19.76
CA ASN A 138 16.98 10.09 -18.73
C ASN A 138 15.45 10.21 -18.56
N ASP A 139 14.83 9.10 -18.17
CA ASP A 139 13.38 8.96 -18.00
C ASP A 139 13.05 8.38 -16.61
N GLU A 140 12.02 8.91 -15.95
CA GLU A 140 11.65 8.53 -14.57
C GLU A 140 11.11 7.10 -14.48
N TYR A 141 10.30 6.67 -15.45
CA TYR A 141 9.77 5.31 -15.54
C TYR A 141 10.91 4.30 -15.76
N ILE A 142 11.91 4.66 -16.56
CA ILE A 142 13.08 3.82 -16.82
C ILE A 142 14.00 3.73 -15.58
N ARG A 143 14.10 4.79 -14.79
CA ARG A 143 14.86 4.75 -13.52
C ARG A 143 14.23 3.81 -12.49
N GLU A 144 12.91 3.78 -12.38
CA GLU A 144 12.20 2.84 -11.51
C GLU A 144 12.43 1.38 -11.98
N ARG A 145 12.30 1.11 -13.29
CA ARG A 145 12.63 -0.20 -13.89
C ARG A 145 14.06 -0.64 -13.60
N ALA A 146 15.03 0.26 -13.67
CA ALA A 146 16.43 -0.07 -13.38
C ALA A 146 16.65 -0.44 -11.90
N ALA A 147 15.90 0.16 -10.97
CA ALA A 147 15.94 -0.20 -9.56
C ALA A 147 15.35 -1.61 -9.33
N ASP A 148 14.25 -1.93 -10.01
CA ASP A 148 13.63 -3.27 -9.96
C ASP A 148 14.57 -4.35 -10.51
N ILE A 149 15.24 -4.08 -11.63
CA ILE A 149 16.24 -5.00 -12.21
C ILE A 149 17.37 -5.24 -11.21
N ARG A 150 17.89 -4.18 -10.59
CA ARG A 150 18.96 -4.29 -9.60
C ARG A 150 18.53 -5.14 -8.40
N ASP A 151 17.30 -5.00 -7.92
CA ASP A 151 16.78 -5.79 -6.80
C ASP A 151 16.67 -7.28 -7.16
N VAL A 152 16.08 -7.60 -8.31
CA VAL A 152 15.94 -8.99 -8.78
C VAL A 152 17.30 -9.64 -9.01
N THR A 153 18.23 -8.94 -9.69
CA THR A 153 19.59 -9.42 -9.90
C THR A 153 20.28 -9.73 -8.57
N ARG A 154 20.14 -8.85 -7.58
CA ARG A 154 20.71 -9.06 -6.26
C ARG A 154 20.15 -10.31 -5.59
N ARG A 155 18.83 -10.51 -5.58
CA ARG A 155 18.20 -11.70 -4.98
C ARG A 155 18.74 -12.99 -5.58
N VAL A 156 18.82 -13.07 -6.91
CA VAL A 156 19.34 -14.24 -7.62
C VAL A 156 20.80 -14.48 -7.25
N LEU A 157 21.63 -13.44 -7.24
CA LEU A 157 23.04 -13.54 -6.84
C LEU A 157 23.21 -13.97 -5.37
N GLN A 158 22.33 -13.56 -4.46
CA GLN A 158 22.35 -14.02 -3.07
C GLN A 158 22.08 -15.52 -2.98
N LYS A 159 21.09 -16.05 -3.72
CA LYS A 159 20.82 -17.50 -3.74
C LYS A 159 21.99 -18.28 -4.35
N LEU A 160 22.61 -17.75 -5.40
CA LEU A 160 23.77 -18.36 -6.06
C LEU A 160 24.99 -18.41 -5.13
N THR A 161 25.33 -17.29 -4.50
CA THR A 161 26.55 -17.16 -3.70
C THR A 161 26.41 -17.68 -2.27
N GLY A 162 25.17 -17.88 -1.79
CA GLY A 162 24.90 -18.15 -0.37
C GLY A 162 25.26 -16.99 0.55
N ALA A 163 25.58 -15.81 0.01
CA ALA A 163 26.02 -14.67 0.78
C ALA A 163 24.87 -14.08 1.58
N VAL A 164 24.97 -14.15 2.91
CA VAL A 164 24.13 -13.36 3.82
C VAL A 164 24.72 -11.94 3.85
N THR A 165 24.07 -11.01 3.16
CA THR A 165 24.65 -9.67 2.92
C THR A 165 24.61 -8.75 4.14
N TYR A 166 23.85 -9.12 5.18
CA TYR A 166 23.77 -8.34 6.40
C TYR A 166 24.42 -9.13 7.53
N PRO A 167 25.54 -8.65 8.11
CA PRO A 167 25.89 -9.08 9.45
C PRO A 167 24.69 -8.69 10.32
N ILE A 168 23.92 -9.71 10.72
CA ILE A 168 22.96 -9.57 11.80
C ILE A 168 23.83 -9.44 13.05
N GLU A 169 24.38 -8.25 13.30
CA GLU A 169 24.71 -7.88 14.66
C GLU A 169 23.38 -7.95 15.39
N GLU A 170 23.24 -8.88 16.32
CA GLU A 170 22.03 -9.05 17.13
C GLU A 170 21.59 -7.68 17.63
N ALA A 171 20.47 -7.18 17.10
CA ALA A 171 19.91 -5.93 17.55
C ALA A 171 19.43 -6.15 18.99
N PHE A 172 20.18 -5.63 19.96
CA PHE A 172 19.78 -5.63 21.36
C PHE A 172 18.64 -4.61 21.55
N GLY A 173 17.39 -5.03 21.31
CA GLY A 173 16.19 -4.23 21.57
C GLY A 173 15.52 -3.63 20.32
N PRO A 174 14.58 -2.67 20.48
CA PRO A 174 13.83 -2.08 19.37
C PRO A 174 14.75 -1.37 18.38
N ALA A 175 14.74 -1.78 17.10
CA ALA A 175 15.66 -1.28 16.07
C ALA A 175 14.98 -0.21 15.19
N VAL A 176 15.69 0.88 14.89
CA VAL A 176 15.30 1.90 13.91
C VAL A 176 16.08 1.65 12.63
N LEU A 177 15.40 1.17 11.60
CA LEU A 177 16.02 0.86 10.32
C LEU A 177 16.42 2.14 9.58
N VAL A 178 17.69 2.29 9.21
CA VAL A 178 18.22 3.43 8.46
C VAL A 178 18.83 2.96 7.15
N SER A 179 18.28 3.38 6.02
CA SER A 179 18.82 3.03 4.69
C SER A 179 18.64 4.15 3.66
N ASP A 180 19.56 4.27 2.70
CA ASP A 180 19.42 5.24 1.61
C ASP A 180 18.26 4.87 0.66
N LEU A 181 18.06 3.58 0.45
CA LEU A 181 16.98 3.00 -0.32
C LEU A 181 16.55 1.71 0.39
N LEU A 182 15.27 1.38 0.42
CA LEU A 182 14.83 0.06 0.83
C LEU A 182 14.19 -0.60 -0.37
N THR A 183 14.58 -1.84 -0.63
CA THR A 183 13.95 -2.67 -1.65
C THR A 183 12.92 -3.59 -1.01
N PRO A 184 12.01 -4.17 -1.78
CA PRO A 184 11.10 -5.18 -1.25
C PRO A 184 11.83 -6.40 -0.66
N SER A 185 13.07 -6.69 -1.08
CA SER A 185 13.90 -7.78 -0.54
C SER A 185 14.21 -7.57 0.93
N ASP A 186 14.40 -6.32 1.31
CA ASP A 186 14.71 -5.97 2.68
C ASP A 186 13.55 -6.31 3.62
N THR A 187 12.31 -6.28 3.11
CA THR A 187 11.11 -6.56 3.92
C THR A 187 11.05 -8.02 4.39
N THR A 188 11.43 -9.01 3.55
CA THR A 188 11.47 -10.43 3.97
C THR A 188 12.53 -10.68 5.01
N GLN A 189 13.70 -10.08 4.84
CA GLN A 189 14.84 -10.34 5.69
C GLN A 189 14.66 -9.72 7.08
N PHE A 190 14.00 -8.56 7.17
CA PHE A 190 13.79 -7.87 8.45
C PHE A 190 12.50 -8.26 9.16
N GLY A 191 11.57 -8.97 8.51
CA GLY A 191 10.33 -9.45 9.14
C GLY A 191 10.55 -10.40 10.34
N GLN A 192 11.76 -10.90 10.54
CA GLN A 192 12.15 -11.70 11.71
C GLN A 192 12.67 -10.88 12.90
N GLN A 193 12.92 -9.58 12.73
CA GLN A 193 13.43 -8.70 13.79
C GLN A 193 12.38 -7.68 14.27
N SER A 194 12.53 -7.23 15.52
CA SER A 194 11.66 -6.21 16.11
C SER A 194 12.05 -4.81 15.62
N ILE A 195 11.63 -4.48 14.39
CA ILE A 195 11.79 -3.13 13.85
C ILE A 195 10.77 -2.21 14.50
N ALA A 196 11.24 -1.15 15.16
CA ALA A 196 10.41 -0.15 15.81
C ALA A 196 10.08 1.05 14.89
N ALA A 197 10.95 1.38 13.94
CA ALA A 197 10.75 2.50 13.00
C ALA A 197 11.60 2.40 11.74
N LEU A 198 11.30 3.25 10.75
CA LEU A 198 12.02 3.32 9.48
C LEU A 198 12.43 4.77 9.15
N VAL A 199 13.68 4.95 8.71
CA VAL A 199 14.24 6.22 8.23
C VAL A 199 14.96 6.00 6.89
N THR A 200 14.61 6.79 5.87
CA THR A 200 15.26 6.65 4.56
C THR A 200 15.56 7.96 3.83
N SER A 201 16.60 7.97 3.00
CA SER A 201 16.95 9.08 2.11
C SER A 201 16.00 9.22 0.92
N ALA A 202 15.40 8.13 0.43
CA ALA A 202 14.45 8.16 -0.67
C ALA A 202 13.17 8.92 -0.28
N ALA A 203 12.65 9.80 -1.13
CA ALA A 203 11.54 10.72 -0.79
C ALA A 203 10.23 10.44 -1.53
N THR A 204 10.15 9.39 -2.35
CA THR A 204 9.00 9.15 -3.23
C THR A 204 7.80 8.60 -2.45
N ARG A 205 6.60 9.10 -2.78
CA ARG A 205 5.31 8.63 -2.23
C ARG A 205 5.00 7.17 -2.60
N THR A 206 5.69 6.62 -3.61
CA THR A 206 5.62 5.22 -4.07
C THR A 206 6.76 4.36 -3.51
N SER A 207 7.64 4.91 -2.67
CA SER A 207 8.81 4.16 -2.18
C SER A 207 8.41 2.88 -1.44
N HIS A 208 9.12 1.78 -1.72
CA HIS A 208 8.92 0.49 -1.04
C HIS A 208 9.02 0.61 0.49
N ALA A 209 9.82 1.56 0.97
CA ALA A 209 9.91 1.93 2.39
C ALA A 209 8.56 2.32 3.01
N LEU A 210 7.73 3.07 2.28
CA LEU A 210 6.41 3.50 2.74
C LEU A 210 5.43 2.31 2.80
N ILE A 211 5.44 1.47 1.77
CA ILE A 211 4.65 0.24 1.71
C ILE A 211 5.01 -0.65 2.91
N MET A 212 6.31 -0.90 3.12
CA MET A 212 6.80 -1.70 4.24
C MET A 212 6.36 -1.13 5.60
N ALA A 213 6.57 0.17 5.85
CA ALA A 213 6.21 0.78 7.12
C ALA A 213 4.71 0.66 7.44
N ARG A 214 3.85 0.80 6.42
CA ARG A 214 2.40 0.65 6.57
C ARG A 214 1.99 -0.80 6.81
N THR A 215 2.58 -1.76 6.09
CA THR A 215 2.34 -3.20 6.29
C THR A 215 2.69 -3.61 7.72
N LEU A 216 3.82 -3.13 8.24
CA LEU A 216 4.31 -3.45 9.58
C LEU A 216 3.65 -2.62 10.69
N GLY A 217 2.90 -1.57 10.34
CA GLY A 217 2.28 -0.67 11.31
C GLY A 217 3.30 0.14 12.14
N ILE A 218 4.48 0.40 11.58
CA ILE A 218 5.57 1.12 12.25
C ILE A 218 5.68 2.57 11.73
N PRO A 219 6.13 3.51 12.57
CA PRO A 219 6.38 4.88 12.13
C PRO A 219 7.53 4.96 11.13
N ALA A 220 7.40 5.89 10.17
CA ALA A 220 8.41 6.08 9.14
C ALA A 220 8.59 7.55 8.73
N VAL A 221 9.86 7.92 8.50
CA VAL A 221 10.27 9.22 7.96
C VAL A 221 11.13 9.01 6.73
N VAL A 222 10.69 9.55 5.60
CA VAL A 222 11.35 9.40 4.28
C VAL A 222 11.99 10.73 3.86
N GLY A 223 12.85 10.73 2.86
CA GLY A 223 13.49 11.96 2.36
C GLY A 223 14.51 12.60 3.30
N VAL A 224 15.03 11.87 4.29
CA VAL A 224 16.10 12.35 5.17
C VAL A 224 17.43 12.26 4.42
N ARG A 225 17.78 13.34 3.73
CA ARG A 225 18.99 13.36 2.88
C ARG A 225 20.22 12.93 3.66
N ARG A 226 20.97 11.99 3.10
CA ARG A 226 22.22 11.47 3.66
C ARG A 226 22.05 10.78 5.02
N CYS A 227 20.91 10.13 5.27
CA CYS A 227 20.63 9.51 6.57
C CYS A 227 21.71 8.48 6.96
N VAL A 228 22.21 7.68 6.02
CA VAL A 228 23.23 6.65 6.27
C VAL A 228 24.61 7.24 6.57
N GLN A 229 24.88 8.49 6.15
CA GLN A 229 26.13 9.19 6.48
C GLN A 229 26.02 10.00 7.78
N LEU A 230 24.81 10.47 8.13
CA LEU A 230 24.56 11.32 9.29
C LEU A 230 24.23 10.53 10.56
N ILE A 231 23.61 9.36 10.42
CA ILE A 231 23.17 8.53 11.54
C ILE A 231 24.19 7.39 11.72
N PRO A 232 24.91 7.32 12.85
CA PRO A 232 25.80 6.20 13.15
C PRO A 232 25.02 4.95 13.55
N ASN A 233 25.62 3.78 13.37
CA ASN A 233 25.04 2.52 13.85
C ASN A 233 24.99 2.51 15.39
N SER A 234 23.96 1.89 15.95
CA SER A 234 23.73 1.74 17.40
C SER A 234 23.62 3.05 18.21
N VAL A 235 23.31 4.17 17.56
CA VAL A 235 22.95 5.44 18.25
C VAL A 235 21.48 5.41 18.67
N GLU A 236 21.16 6.02 19.80
CA GLU A 236 19.77 6.18 20.25
C GLU A 236 19.01 7.15 19.34
N VAL A 237 17.82 6.74 18.90
CA VAL A 237 16.99 7.48 17.96
C VAL A 237 15.54 7.50 18.41
N ILE A 238 14.93 8.69 18.34
CA ILE A 238 13.47 8.85 18.34
C ILE A 238 13.00 9.20 16.93
N VAL A 239 12.03 8.45 16.42
CA VAL A 239 11.37 8.72 15.14
C VAL A 239 9.96 9.20 15.41
N ASP A 240 9.64 10.41 14.95
CA ASP A 240 8.29 10.98 14.94
C ASP A 240 7.75 10.95 13.51
N GLY A 241 7.03 9.88 13.20
CA GLY A 241 6.39 9.65 11.91
C GLY A 241 5.19 10.57 11.64
N HIS A 242 4.67 11.27 12.65
CA HIS A 242 3.61 12.27 12.44
C HIS A 242 4.17 13.59 11.92
N ARG A 243 5.31 14.02 12.47
CA ARG A 243 5.92 15.33 12.15
C ARG A 243 7.07 15.24 11.14
N GLY A 244 7.53 14.02 10.82
CA GLY A 244 8.67 13.82 9.93
C GLY A 244 10.00 14.19 10.57
N LEU A 245 10.15 13.93 11.87
CA LEU A 245 11.34 14.30 12.64
C LEU A 245 12.08 13.06 13.14
N VAL A 246 13.41 13.12 13.11
CA VAL A 246 14.30 12.08 13.63
C VAL A 246 15.28 12.74 14.59
N PHE A 247 15.28 12.32 15.85
CA PHE A 247 16.16 12.85 16.89
C PHE A 247 17.27 11.83 17.16
N LEU A 248 18.52 12.25 17.01
CA LEU A 248 19.71 11.45 17.34
C LEU A 248 20.25 11.88 18.70
N ASN A 249 20.65 10.92 19.54
CA ASN A 249 21.05 11.16 20.93
C ASN A 249 20.05 12.09 21.65
N PRO A 250 18.76 11.72 21.71
CA PRO A 250 17.73 12.59 22.27
C PRO A 250 18.06 12.94 23.73
N SER A 251 17.98 14.23 24.07
CA SER A 251 18.14 14.72 25.43
C SER A 251 17.09 14.11 26.37
N GLU A 252 17.39 14.05 27.68
CA GLU A 252 16.42 13.57 28.68
C GLU A 252 15.08 14.32 28.60
N GLN A 253 15.10 15.61 28.28
CA GLN A 253 13.89 16.42 28.08
C GLN A 253 13.07 15.94 26.87
N THR A 254 13.73 15.67 25.74
CA THR A 254 13.09 15.13 24.53
C THR A 254 12.57 13.72 24.76
N GLN A 255 13.34 12.85 25.42
CA GLN A 255 12.92 11.51 25.79
C GLN A 255 11.69 11.55 26.71
N ALA A 256 11.69 12.38 27.75
CA ALA A 256 10.55 12.53 28.65
C ALA A 256 9.30 13.05 27.93
N ARG A 257 9.46 14.00 27.01
CA ARG A 257 8.36 14.55 26.19
C ARG A 257 7.71 13.45 25.35
N TYR A 258 8.50 12.70 24.58
CA TYR A 258 7.98 11.65 23.70
C TYR A 258 7.52 10.42 24.46
N THR A 259 8.12 10.09 25.60
CA THR A 259 7.62 9.04 26.50
C THR A 259 6.23 9.38 27.02
N LYS A 260 5.99 10.63 27.44
CA LYS A 260 4.65 11.11 27.81
C LYS A 260 3.68 11.03 26.62
N THR A 261 4.12 11.37 25.41
CA THR A 261 3.30 11.24 24.20
C THR A 261 2.93 9.77 23.92
N LEU A 262 3.89 8.84 24.00
CA LEU A 262 3.65 7.41 23.83
C LEU A 262 2.73 6.84 24.90
N GLN A 263 2.92 7.23 26.16
CA GLN A 263 2.05 6.85 27.27
C GLN A 263 0.65 7.44 27.11
N ALA A 264 0.51 8.68 26.66
CA ALA A 264 -0.78 9.30 26.37
C ALA A 264 -1.50 8.65 25.18
N LEU A 265 -0.77 8.23 24.13
CA LEU A 265 -1.32 7.47 23.00
C LEU A 265 -1.79 6.08 23.44
N LYS A 266 -1.01 5.39 24.27
CA LYS A 266 -1.40 4.08 24.86
C LYS A 266 -2.54 4.22 25.87
N ALA A 267 -2.57 5.27 26.68
CA ALA A 267 -3.62 5.53 27.66
C ALA A 267 -4.94 6.00 27.00
N LYS A 268 -4.86 6.70 25.85
CA LYS A 268 -6.01 7.05 25.01
C LYS A 268 -6.59 5.88 24.21
N ALA A 269 -5.95 4.71 24.22
CA ALA A 269 -6.60 3.45 23.84
C ALA A 269 -7.52 2.93 24.97
N THR A 270 -8.12 3.85 25.73
CA THR A 270 -9.32 3.56 26.53
C THR A 270 -10.44 3.30 25.53
N PRO A 271 -11.30 2.28 25.73
CA PRO A 271 -12.46 2.09 24.87
C PRO A 271 -13.25 3.40 24.82
N VAL A 272 -13.47 3.90 23.61
CA VAL A 272 -14.28 5.10 23.36
C VAL A 272 -15.60 4.91 24.10
N SER A 273 -16.01 5.91 24.88
CA SER A 273 -17.28 5.90 25.60
C SER A 273 -18.39 5.40 24.66
N PRO A 274 -19.25 4.45 25.10
CA PRO A 274 -20.34 3.92 24.26
C PRO A 274 -21.38 4.98 23.88
N ARG A 275 -21.26 6.21 24.40
CA ARG A 275 -22.09 7.36 24.03
C ARG A 275 -21.21 8.51 23.56
N HIS A 276 -21.22 8.72 22.24
CA HIS A 276 -20.66 9.88 21.58
C HIS A 276 -21.58 11.10 21.80
N GLN A 277 -21.14 12.05 22.63
CA GLN A 277 -21.88 13.26 22.97
C GLN A 277 -20.97 14.49 22.89
N LEU A 278 -21.49 15.58 22.33
CA LEU A 278 -20.85 16.89 22.36
C LEU A 278 -20.88 17.46 23.78
N ALA A 279 -20.12 18.53 24.01
CA ALA A 279 -20.02 19.18 25.34
C ALA A 279 -21.38 19.73 25.85
N ASP A 280 -22.31 20.01 24.94
CA ASP A 280 -23.68 20.45 25.23
C ASP A 280 -24.67 19.28 25.39
N GLY A 281 -24.20 18.03 25.31
CA GLY A 281 -25.00 16.81 25.42
C GLY A 281 -25.64 16.32 24.12
N ALA A 282 -25.46 17.03 22.99
CA ALA A 282 -25.97 16.56 21.70
C ALA A 282 -25.28 15.26 21.28
N ALA A 283 -26.07 14.24 20.96
CA ALA A 283 -25.55 12.96 20.50
C ALA A 283 -25.03 13.06 19.06
N TYR A 284 -23.92 12.38 18.78
CA TYR A 284 -23.43 12.15 17.42
C TYR A 284 -23.08 10.67 17.24
N THR A 285 -22.85 10.24 16.01
CA THR A 285 -22.43 8.86 15.71
C THR A 285 -21.07 8.90 15.04
N LEU A 286 -20.09 8.17 15.57
CA LEU A 286 -18.84 7.93 14.86
C LEU A 286 -18.97 6.68 14.02
N LEU A 287 -18.96 6.86 12.70
CA LEU A 287 -18.95 5.78 11.73
C LEU A 287 -17.59 5.67 11.08
N ALA A 288 -17.17 4.45 10.74
CA ALA A 288 -15.89 4.21 10.09
C ALA A 288 -15.99 4.25 8.56
N ASN A 289 -14.88 4.60 7.93
CA ASN A 289 -14.67 4.43 6.50
C ASN A 289 -13.80 3.19 6.27
N ILE A 290 -14.23 2.28 5.38
CA ILE A 290 -13.53 1.03 5.10
C ILE A 290 -13.48 0.74 3.60
N ASP A 291 -12.45 -0.02 3.19
CA ASP A 291 -12.21 -0.42 1.80
C ASP A 291 -12.41 -1.93 1.57
N GLY A 292 -12.72 -2.67 2.64
CA GLY A 292 -12.92 -4.13 2.59
C GLY A 292 -13.41 -4.72 3.92
N PRO A 293 -13.79 -6.01 3.94
CA PRO A 293 -14.34 -6.69 5.12
C PRO A 293 -13.41 -6.66 6.34
N GLU A 294 -12.10 -6.70 6.15
CA GLU A 294 -11.09 -6.57 7.20
C GLU A 294 -11.14 -5.24 7.95
N GLY A 295 -11.74 -4.20 7.35
CA GLY A 295 -11.99 -2.91 8.00
C GLY A 295 -12.98 -2.99 9.16
N ILE A 296 -13.92 -3.95 9.14
CA ILE A 296 -15.00 -4.07 10.14
C ILE A 296 -14.45 -4.41 11.53
N VAL A 297 -13.46 -5.30 11.61
CA VAL A 297 -12.86 -5.68 12.91
C VAL A 297 -12.12 -4.48 13.50
N ARG A 298 -11.35 -3.76 12.67
CA ARG A 298 -10.61 -2.57 13.11
C ARG A 298 -11.54 -1.43 13.52
N SER A 299 -12.64 -1.22 12.80
CA SER A 299 -13.61 -0.17 13.16
C SER A 299 -14.28 -0.45 14.50
N LYS A 300 -14.68 -1.70 14.77
CA LYS A 300 -15.24 -2.11 16.06
C LYS A 300 -14.24 -1.95 17.20
N MET A 301 -12.98 -2.33 17.01
CA MET A 301 -11.92 -2.12 18.00
C MET A 301 -11.66 -0.64 18.28
N ALA A 302 -11.86 0.23 17.28
CA ALA A 302 -11.71 1.67 17.42
C ALA A 302 -12.95 2.37 18.04
N GLY A 303 -14.03 1.63 18.34
CA GLY A 303 -15.26 2.17 18.94
C GLY A 303 -16.20 2.84 17.93
N ALA A 304 -16.07 2.56 16.63
CA ALA A 304 -17.06 3.03 15.65
C ALA A 304 -18.41 2.33 15.87
N GLN A 305 -19.50 3.07 15.70
CA GLN A 305 -20.89 2.60 15.82
C GLN A 305 -21.48 2.29 14.44
N GLY A 306 -20.69 1.66 13.59
CA GLY A 306 -21.06 1.33 12.21
C GLY A 306 -20.03 1.77 11.17
N VAL A 307 -20.40 1.57 9.92
CA VAL A 307 -19.64 1.97 8.73
C VAL A 307 -20.45 3.02 7.96
N GLY A 308 -19.88 4.22 7.86
CA GLY A 308 -20.48 5.37 7.19
C GLY A 308 -20.10 5.46 5.72
N LEU A 309 -19.04 4.75 5.34
CA LEU A 309 -18.60 4.60 3.96
C LEU A 309 -17.86 3.28 3.78
N PHE A 310 -18.46 2.36 3.04
CA PHE A 310 -17.75 1.26 2.42
C PHE A 310 -17.50 1.58 0.94
N ARG A 311 -16.22 1.61 0.56
CA ARG A 311 -15.79 1.77 -0.83
C ARG A 311 -15.86 0.43 -1.57
N SER A 312 -16.85 0.28 -2.43
CA SER A 312 -17.13 -0.99 -3.14
C SER A 312 -16.09 -1.36 -4.21
N GLU A 313 -15.20 -0.46 -4.61
CA GLU A 313 -14.30 -0.62 -5.76
C GLU A 313 -13.42 -1.87 -5.68
N MET A 314 -12.97 -2.25 -4.49
CA MET A 314 -12.13 -3.43 -4.31
C MET A 314 -12.87 -4.74 -4.60
N VAL A 315 -14.22 -4.75 -4.52
CA VAL A 315 -15.04 -5.89 -4.96
C VAL A 315 -14.95 -6.08 -6.48
N PHE A 316 -14.76 -4.99 -7.22
CA PHE A 316 -14.70 -4.98 -8.68
C PHE A 316 -13.29 -5.20 -9.23
N LEU A 317 -12.25 -4.84 -8.48
CA LEU A 317 -10.85 -4.92 -8.92
C LEU A 317 -10.19 -6.30 -8.71
N LYS A 318 -10.80 -7.20 -7.92
CA LYS A 318 -10.26 -8.53 -7.61
C LYS A 318 -10.44 -9.56 -8.74
N GLU A 319 -11.38 -9.32 -9.64
CA GLU A 319 -11.76 -10.24 -10.71
C GLU A 319 -11.19 -9.77 -12.06
N ARG A 320 -10.88 -10.69 -12.98
CA ARG A 320 -10.46 -10.36 -14.36
C ARG A 320 -11.61 -9.79 -15.23
N GLY A 321 -12.64 -9.22 -14.60
CA GLY A 321 -13.90 -8.75 -15.17
C GLY A 321 -14.84 -8.24 -14.07
N PHE A 322 -16.05 -7.77 -14.43
CA PHE A 322 -17.01 -7.28 -13.43
C PHE A 322 -17.61 -8.46 -12.62
N PRO A 323 -17.63 -8.38 -11.28
CA PRO A 323 -18.18 -9.43 -10.43
C PRO A 323 -19.69 -9.54 -10.64
N SER A 324 -20.18 -10.78 -10.72
CA SER A 324 -21.61 -11.06 -10.83
C SER A 324 -22.41 -10.58 -9.61
N GLU A 325 -23.72 -10.41 -9.78
CA GLU A 325 -24.64 -10.09 -8.68
C GLU A 325 -24.47 -11.03 -7.47
N THR A 326 -24.32 -12.34 -7.71
CA THR A 326 -24.16 -13.33 -6.64
C THR A 326 -22.84 -13.17 -5.89
N GLN A 327 -21.73 -12.90 -6.58
CA GLN A 327 -20.43 -12.65 -5.93
C GLN A 327 -20.50 -11.39 -5.06
N GLN A 328 -21.07 -10.30 -5.59
CA GLN A 328 -21.26 -9.06 -4.84
C GLN A 328 -22.19 -9.27 -3.62
N PHE A 329 -23.28 -10.01 -3.79
CA PHE A 329 -24.23 -10.32 -2.72
C PHE A 329 -23.56 -11.04 -1.56
N GLU A 330 -22.74 -12.07 -1.81
CA GLU A 330 -22.07 -12.80 -0.74
C GLU A 330 -21.09 -11.93 0.05
N VAL A 331 -20.39 -11.00 -0.62
CA VAL A 331 -19.53 -10.02 0.05
C VAL A 331 -20.36 -9.09 0.94
N TYR A 332 -21.38 -8.44 0.38
CA TYR A 332 -22.19 -7.48 1.14
C TYR A 332 -22.95 -8.14 2.29
N LYS A 333 -23.43 -9.37 2.10
CA LYS A 333 -24.08 -10.18 3.14
C LYS A 333 -23.11 -10.49 4.28
N HIS A 334 -21.91 -10.99 3.99
CA HIS A 334 -20.91 -11.23 5.04
C HIS A 334 -20.57 -9.97 5.82
N MET A 335 -20.41 -8.84 5.12
CA MET A 335 -20.10 -7.57 5.75
C MET A 335 -21.23 -7.09 6.66
N VAL A 336 -22.48 -7.08 6.20
CA VAL A 336 -23.59 -6.59 7.03
C VAL A 336 -23.85 -7.51 8.23
N GLN A 337 -23.71 -8.83 8.08
CA GLN A 337 -23.84 -9.76 9.21
C GLN A 337 -22.76 -9.53 10.28
N ALA A 338 -21.55 -9.12 9.87
CA ALA A 338 -20.48 -8.78 10.77
C ALA A 338 -20.71 -7.45 11.52
N MET A 339 -21.70 -6.63 11.14
CA MET A 339 -21.97 -5.34 11.77
C MET A 339 -22.79 -5.44 13.06
N SER A 340 -23.49 -6.54 13.35
CA SER A 340 -24.27 -6.71 14.59
C SER A 340 -25.29 -5.58 14.84
N ASP A 341 -26.17 -5.35 13.86
CA ASP A 341 -27.22 -4.31 13.83
C ASP A 341 -26.76 -2.86 13.60
N GLU A 342 -25.44 -2.60 13.55
CA GLU A 342 -24.91 -1.29 13.17
C GLU A 342 -25.01 -1.04 11.65
N PRO A 343 -25.13 0.23 11.21
CA PRO A 343 -25.29 0.56 9.79
C PRO A 343 -24.05 0.21 8.96
N LEU A 344 -24.28 -0.29 7.75
CA LEU A 344 -23.31 -0.43 6.67
C LEU A 344 -23.75 0.41 5.47
N VAL A 345 -23.16 1.59 5.32
CA VAL A 345 -23.38 2.45 4.16
C VAL A 345 -22.47 2.00 3.01
N ILE A 346 -23.07 1.40 1.98
CA ILE A 346 -22.37 0.93 0.79
C ILE A 346 -22.41 2.03 -0.27
N ARG A 347 -21.24 2.56 -0.63
CA ARG A 347 -21.11 3.46 -1.78
C ARG A 347 -21.09 2.63 -3.05
N THR A 348 -21.97 2.96 -4.00
CA THR A 348 -21.97 2.30 -5.31
C THR A 348 -20.64 2.57 -6.04
N LEU A 349 -20.39 1.82 -7.12
CA LEU A 349 -19.12 1.83 -7.82
C LEU A 349 -18.67 3.26 -8.20
N ASP A 350 -17.51 3.67 -7.69
CA ASP A 350 -16.81 4.91 -8.08
C ASP A 350 -15.54 4.54 -8.84
N LEU A 351 -15.76 4.12 -10.10
CA LEU A 351 -14.72 3.79 -11.07
C LEU A 351 -14.43 5.03 -11.93
N GLY A 352 -13.16 5.28 -12.27
CA GLY A 352 -12.69 6.45 -13.02
C GLY A 352 -11.77 7.37 -12.19
N GLY A 353 -11.23 8.42 -12.81
CA GLY A 353 -10.22 9.29 -12.18
C GLY A 353 -8.80 8.74 -12.26
N ASP A 354 -8.15 8.64 -11.11
CA ASP A 354 -6.81 8.09 -10.89
C ASP A 354 -6.77 6.55 -10.93
N LYS A 355 -7.93 5.89 -10.89
CA LYS A 355 -8.05 4.44 -10.96
C LYS A 355 -8.12 4.01 -12.43
N PRO A 356 -7.14 3.26 -12.96
CA PRO A 356 -7.12 2.92 -14.36
C PRO A 356 -8.35 2.09 -14.74
N LEU A 357 -9.14 2.61 -15.69
CA LEU A 357 -10.24 1.92 -16.38
C LEU A 357 -9.69 0.82 -17.33
N LEU A 358 -8.74 0.00 -16.84
CA LEU A 358 -8.03 -1.00 -17.65
C LEU A 358 -8.98 -2.01 -18.32
N HIS A 359 -10.15 -2.25 -17.73
CA HIS A 359 -11.15 -3.18 -18.27
C HIS A 359 -12.11 -2.58 -19.30
N ALA A 360 -12.11 -1.26 -19.50
CA ALA A 360 -13.13 -0.57 -20.29
C ALA A 360 -12.58 0.17 -21.53
N GLY A 361 -11.26 0.25 -21.71
CA GLY A 361 -10.64 0.80 -22.93
C GLY A 361 -10.88 2.29 -23.18
N TYR A 362 -11.36 3.04 -22.17
CA TYR A 362 -11.61 4.48 -22.29
C TYR A 362 -10.36 5.28 -21.97
N PHE A 363 -9.90 6.07 -22.93
CA PHE A 363 -8.89 7.11 -22.71
C PHE A 363 -9.59 8.47 -22.62
N GLU A 364 -9.39 9.18 -21.51
CA GLU A 364 -9.95 10.51 -21.30
C GLU A 364 -8.84 11.50 -20.96
N ASN A 365 -8.92 12.72 -21.52
CA ASN A 365 -7.94 13.78 -21.25
C ASN A 365 -7.96 14.26 -19.79
N ASN A 366 -9.12 14.19 -19.14
CA ASN A 366 -9.25 14.52 -17.72
C ASN A 366 -10.17 13.53 -16.99
N PRO A 367 -9.61 12.40 -16.52
CA PRO A 367 -10.38 11.35 -15.85
C PRO A 367 -11.08 11.82 -14.57
N LEU A 368 -10.54 12.84 -13.89
CA LEU A 368 -11.13 13.36 -12.65
C LEU A 368 -12.46 14.08 -12.88
N MET A 369 -12.65 14.65 -14.08
CA MET A 369 -13.88 15.36 -14.48
C MET A 369 -14.74 14.56 -15.48
N GLY A 370 -14.31 13.36 -15.86
CA GLY A 370 -14.90 12.58 -16.94
C GLY A 370 -15.94 11.54 -16.51
N LEU A 371 -15.93 10.38 -17.17
CA LEU A 371 -16.87 9.28 -16.96
C LEU A 371 -16.51 8.49 -15.69
N ARG A 372 -17.00 8.97 -14.54
CA ARG A 372 -16.78 8.34 -13.23
C ARG A 372 -18.00 8.30 -12.33
N GLY A 373 -17.91 7.52 -11.24
CA GLY A 373 -18.95 7.48 -10.22
C GLY A 373 -20.33 7.16 -10.80
N ILE A 374 -21.35 7.93 -10.40
CA ILE A 374 -22.72 7.72 -10.90
C ILE A 374 -22.84 7.85 -12.42
N ARG A 375 -22.00 8.66 -13.09
CA ARG A 375 -22.06 8.81 -14.56
C ARG A 375 -21.68 7.53 -15.27
N PHE A 376 -20.64 6.85 -14.76
CA PHE A 376 -20.26 5.53 -15.25
C PHE A 376 -21.39 4.52 -15.00
N CYS A 377 -21.97 4.51 -13.80
CA CYS A 377 -23.09 3.63 -13.46
C CYS A 377 -24.31 3.83 -14.37
N LEU A 378 -24.67 5.08 -14.68
CA LEU A 378 -25.79 5.42 -15.56
C LEU A 378 -25.50 5.07 -17.02
N ALA A 379 -24.26 5.23 -17.48
CA ALA A 379 -23.84 4.83 -18.83
C ALA A 379 -23.78 3.29 -19.00
N HIS A 380 -23.54 2.56 -17.91
CA HIS A 380 -23.43 1.10 -17.91
C HIS A 380 -24.46 0.43 -16.98
N PRO A 381 -25.76 0.51 -17.32
CA PRO A 381 -26.85 0.10 -16.42
C PRO A 381 -26.82 -1.39 -16.07
N VAL A 382 -26.25 -2.26 -16.91
CA VAL A 382 -26.12 -3.70 -16.59
C VAL A 382 -25.24 -3.92 -15.35
N ILE A 383 -24.08 -3.26 -15.31
CA ILE A 383 -23.13 -3.35 -14.18
C ILE A 383 -23.78 -2.73 -12.93
N PHE A 384 -24.43 -1.57 -13.10
CA PHE A 384 -25.07 -0.88 -12.00
C PHE A 384 -26.22 -1.69 -11.40
N LYS A 385 -27.11 -2.26 -12.23
CA LYS A 385 -28.22 -3.11 -11.78
C LYS A 385 -27.74 -4.33 -11.02
N GLN A 386 -26.67 -5.00 -11.48
CA GLN A 386 -26.09 -6.12 -10.74
C GLN A 386 -25.65 -5.71 -9.33
N GLN A 387 -25.02 -4.54 -9.18
CA GLN A 387 -24.63 -4.03 -7.87
C GLN A 387 -25.84 -3.70 -6.99
N LEU A 388 -26.82 -2.95 -7.52
CA LEU A 388 -28.01 -2.57 -6.75
C LEU A 388 -28.82 -3.78 -6.29
N ARG A 389 -29.00 -4.77 -7.18
CA ARG A 389 -29.70 -6.02 -6.85
C ARG A 389 -28.97 -6.79 -5.75
N ALA A 390 -27.64 -6.88 -5.83
CA ALA A 390 -26.83 -7.51 -4.79
C ALA A 390 -26.98 -6.80 -3.43
N ILE A 391 -26.96 -5.46 -3.41
CA ILE A 391 -27.13 -4.66 -2.19
C ILE A 391 -28.55 -4.84 -1.61
N LEU A 392 -29.58 -4.77 -2.44
CA LEU A 392 -30.98 -4.98 -2.05
C LEU A 392 -31.19 -6.37 -1.43
N ARG A 393 -30.63 -7.41 -2.03
CA ARG A 393 -30.67 -8.78 -1.49
C ARG A 393 -29.96 -8.88 -0.15
N ALA A 394 -28.79 -8.27 -0.02
CA ALA A 394 -28.01 -8.27 1.22
C ALA A 394 -28.70 -7.50 2.36
N SER A 395 -29.57 -6.53 2.04
CA SER A 395 -30.27 -5.69 3.03
C SER A 395 -31.19 -6.47 3.98
N LEU A 396 -31.55 -7.72 3.65
CA LEU A 396 -32.29 -8.59 4.55
C LEU A 396 -31.49 -9.06 5.76
N PHE A 397 -30.16 -9.01 5.68
CA PHE A 397 -29.26 -9.58 6.67
C PHE A 397 -28.73 -8.54 7.69
N GLY A 398 -29.15 -7.27 7.59
CA GLY A 398 -28.82 -6.21 8.56
C GLY A 398 -29.19 -4.79 8.09
N ASP A 399 -28.61 -3.75 8.70
CA ASP A 399 -28.85 -2.35 8.31
C ASP A 399 -27.93 -1.90 7.18
N ILE A 400 -28.33 -2.16 5.94
CA ILE A 400 -27.64 -1.64 4.75
C ILE A 400 -28.25 -0.31 4.32
N ARG A 401 -27.39 0.62 3.90
CA ARG A 401 -27.77 1.88 3.25
C ARG A 401 -27.01 2.03 1.94
N ILE A 402 -27.63 2.62 0.93
CA ILE A 402 -27.04 2.83 -0.40
C ILE A 402 -26.59 4.28 -0.50
N MET A 403 -25.40 4.54 -1.05
CA MET A 403 -24.94 5.89 -1.32
C MET A 403 -24.40 6.04 -2.75
N PHE A 404 -24.88 7.05 -3.47
CA PHE A 404 -24.42 7.35 -4.83
C PHE A 404 -23.27 8.39 -4.83
N PRO A 405 -22.12 8.08 -5.48
CA PRO A 405 -20.98 8.98 -5.59
C PRO A 405 -21.09 9.92 -6.80
N PHE A 406 -20.43 11.08 -6.73
CA PHE A 406 -20.28 12.05 -7.83
C PHE A 406 -21.59 12.54 -8.46
N VAL A 407 -22.69 12.54 -7.70
CA VAL A 407 -23.96 13.11 -8.17
C VAL A 407 -23.80 14.62 -8.29
N SER A 408 -24.01 15.15 -9.49
CA SER A 408 -23.82 16.58 -9.80
C SER A 408 -25.13 17.31 -10.05
N THR A 409 -26.19 16.58 -10.43
CA THR A 409 -27.51 17.10 -10.74
C THR A 409 -28.63 16.27 -10.11
N VAL A 410 -29.79 16.90 -9.91
CA VAL A 410 -31.01 16.22 -9.42
C VAL A 410 -31.47 15.13 -10.40
N SER A 411 -31.29 15.36 -11.71
CA SER A 411 -31.69 14.39 -12.74
C SER A 411 -30.87 13.10 -12.65
N GLU A 412 -29.57 13.18 -12.35
CA GLU A 412 -28.73 11.98 -12.13
C GLU A 412 -29.25 11.17 -10.93
N LEU A 413 -29.65 11.83 -9.84
CA LEU A 413 -30.25 11.16 -8.68
C LEU A 413 -31.58 10.50 -9.05
N GLU A 414 -32.48 11.20 -9.74
CA GLU A 414 -33.79 10.67 -10.15
C GLU A 414 -33.63 9.44 -11.06
N GLN A 415 -32.66 9.46 -11.99
CA GLN A 415 -32.33 8.30 -12.82
C GLN A 415 -31.81 7.12 -11.99
N ALA A 416 -30.91 7.37 -11.04
CA ALA A 416 -30.37 6.34 -10.17
C ALA A 416 -31.46 5.69 -9.30
N LEU A 417 -32.36 6.49 -8.75
CA LEU A 417 -33.52 6.03 -7.97
C LEU A 417 -34.50 5.22 -8.83
N ALA A 418 -34.73 5.62 -10.08
CA ALA A 418 -35.57 4.86 -11.00
C ALA A 418 -34.98 3.47 -11.31
N ILE A 419 -33.67 3.38 -11.54
CA ILE A 419 -32.98 2.09 -11.75
C ILE A 419 -33.03 1.23 -10.48
N LEU A 420 -32.87 1.83 -9.30
CA LEU A 420 -32.99 1.11 -8.03
C LEU A 420 -34.41 0.55 -7.83
N GLN A 421 -35.43 1.33 -8.14
CA GLN A 421 -36.82 0.88 -8.07
C GLN A 421 -37.08 -0.25 -9.08
N GLU A 422 -36.57 -0.15 -10.30
CA GLU A 422 -36.65 -1.23 -11.29
C GLU A 422 -36.00 -2.53 -10.78
N CYS A 423 -34.82 -2.43 -10.14
CA CYS A 423 -34.15 -3.59 -9.53
C CYS A 423 -35.00 -4.22 -8.42
N LYS A 424 -35.64 -3.40 -7.58
CA LYS A 424 -36.53 -3.86 -6.52
C LYS A 424 -37.72 -4.62 -7.09
N ASP A 425 -38.36 -4.07 -8.11
CA ASP A 425 -39.54 -4.67 -8.74
C ASP A 425 -39.21 -6.00 -9.43
N GLN A 426 -38.07 -6.07 -10.13
CA GLN A 426 -37.57 -7.31 -10.74
C GLN A 426 -37.31 -8.41 -9.71
N LEU A 427 -36.62 -8.08 -8.61
CA LEU A 427 -36.34 -9.04 -7.54
C LEU A 427 -37.63 -9.55 -6.88
N LEU A 428 -38.63 -8.68 -6.67
CA LEU A 428 -39.93 -9.09 -6.14
C LEU A 428 -40.68 -10.02 -7.10
N LEU A 429 -40.64 -9.75 -8.41
CA LEU A 429 -41.22 -10.63 -9.44
C LEU A 429 -40.53 -12.00 -9.49
N GLU A 430 -39.22 -12.05 -9.23
CA GLU A 430 -38.44 -13.28 -9.09
C GLU A 430 -38.71 -14.02 -7.77
N GLY A 431 -39.56 -13.49 -6.89
CA GLY A 431 -39.91 -14.09 -5.61
C GLY A 431 -38.87 -13.87 -4.51
N VAL A 432 -37.92 -12.96 -4.71
CA VAL A 432 -36.90 -12.61 -3.72
C VAL A 432 -37.53 -11.72 -2.65
N LYS A 433 -37.40 -12.12 -1.37
CA LYS A 433 -37.82 -11.28 -0.24
C LYS A 433 -36.87 -10.07 -0.14
N LEU A 434 -37.41 -8.89 0.16
CA LEU A 434 -36.65 -7.66 0.34
C LEU A 434 -37.13 -6.90 1.58
N LYS A 435 -36.25 -6.06 2.14
CA LYS A 435 -36.62 -5.10 3.19
C LYS A 435 -37.58 -4.06 2.58
N ALA A 436 -38.59 -3.64 3.35
CA ALA A 436 -39.60 -2.70 2.85
C ALA A 436 -38.98 -1.38 2.36
N HIS A 437 -38.00 -0.89 3.11
CA HIS A 437 -37.25 0.32 2.83
C HIS A 437 -35.76 0.10 3.13
N VAL A 438 -34.92 0.57 2.21
CA VAL A 438 -33.46 0.60 2.32
C VAL A 438 -33.07 2.07 2.14
N PRO A 439 -32.46 2.73 3.14
CA PRO A 439 -32.12 4.14 3.02
C PRO A 439 -31.16 4.41 1.87
N VAL A 440 -31.43 5.45 1.09
CA VAL A 440 -30.62 5.89 -0.05
C VAL A 440 -30.14 7.30 0.19
N GLY A 441 -28.83 7.51 0.02
CA GLY A 441 -28.19 8.80 0.19
C GLY A 441 -27.33 9.20 -1.00
N VAL A 442 -26.84 10.43 -0.96
CA VAL A 442 -25.88 10.97 -1.94
C VAL A 442 -24.64 11.49 -1.23
N MET A 443 -23.49 11.28 -1.86
CA MET A 443 -22.24 11.90 -1.43
C MET A 443 -22.15 13.32 -2.01
N ILE A 444 -22.01 14.31 -1.15
CA ILE A 444 -21.90 15.72 -1.54
C ILE A 444 -20.42 16.06 -1.76
N GLU A 445 -19.88 15.59 -2.87
CA GLU A 445 -18.46 15.75 -3.26
C GLU A 445 -18.26 16.62 -4.51
N VAL A 446 -19.34 17.08 -5.13
CA VAL A 446 -19.32 17.99 -6.29
C VAL A 446 -19.84 19.38 -5.85
N PRO A 447 -19.18 20.49 -6.20
CA PRO A 447 -19.63 21.84 -5.81
C PRO A 447 -21.08 22.15 -6.21
N SER A 448 -21.53 21.68 -7.38
CA SER A 448 -22.93 21.85 -7.82
C SER A 448 -23.92 21.14 -6.89
N ALA A 449 -23.54 20.00 -6.31
CA ALA A 449 -24.35 19.26 -5.36
C ALA A 449 -24.47 20.01 -4.03
N ALA A 450 -23.37 20.58 -3.53
CA ALA A 450 -23.36 21.40 -2.31
C ALA A 450 -24.26 22.64 -2.45
N ILE A 451 -24.20 23.35 -3.58
CA ILE A 451 -25.06 24.51 -3.86
C ILE A 451 -26.55 24.13 -3.87
N ARG A 452 -26.87 22.92 -4.32
CA ARG A 452 -28.24 22.42 -4.48
C ARG A 452 -28.64 21.40 -3.42
N VAL A 453 -27.96 21.34 -2.27
CA VAL A 453 -28.15 20.29 -1.26
C VAL A 453 -29.61 20.16 -0.80
N ALA A 454 -30.33 21.28 -0.69
CA ALA A 454 -31.75 21.30 -0.33
C ALA A 454 -32.66 20.57 -1.34
N ASP A 455 -32.29 20.54 -2.63
CA ASP A 455 -33.01 19.78 -3.65
C ASP A 455 -32.76 18.27 -3.54
N PHE A 456 -31.54 17.88 -3.14
CA PHE A 456 -31.17 16.49 -2.90
C PHE A 456 -31.86 15.94 -1.64
N CYS A 457 -31.87 16.68 -0.54
CA CYS A 457 -32.51 16.26 0.72
C CYS A 457 -34.02 15.99 0.62
N LYS A 458 -34.69 16.46 -0.44
CA LYS A 458 -36.10 16.14 -0.72
C LYS A 458 -36.30 14.75 -1.34
N ARG A 459 -35.22 14.11 -1.79
CA ARG A 459 -35.23 12.92 -2.66
C ARG A 459 -34.35 11.79 -2.14
N CYS A 460 -33.57 12.01 -1.08
CA CYS A 460 -32.73 11.02 -0.45
C CYS A 460 -32.89 11.07 1.08
N ASP A 461 -32.64 9.93 1.73
CA ASP A 461 -32.83 9.74 3.16
C ASP A 461 -31.66 10.33 3.98
N PHE A 462 -30.47 10.45 3.37
CA PHE A 462 -29.29 11.03 4.01
C PHE A 462 -28.31 11.62 2.99
N ILE A 463 -27.35 12.40 3.49
CA ILE A 463 -26.21 12.91 2.72
C ILE A 463 -24.91 12.56 3.45
N SER A 464 -23.81 12.44 2.71
CA SER A 464 -22.46 12.28 3.28
C SER A 464 -21.48 13.30 2.72
#